data_AF-A0A2G9UC15-F1
#
_entry.id   AF-A0A2G9UC15-F1
#
_cell.length_a   1.000
_cell.length_b   1.000
_cell.length_c   1.000
_cell.angle_alpha   90.00
_cell.angle_beta   90.00
_cell.angle_gamma   90.00
#
_symmetry.space_group_name_H-M   'P 1'
#
loop_
_entity.id
_entity.type
_entity.pdbx_description
1 polymer ?
#
loop_
_entity_poly.entity_id
_entity_poly.type
_entity_poly.pdbx_seq_one_letter_code
_entity_poly.pdbx_strand_id
1 'polypeptide(L)'
;MDSDLADSLENWLWFKLFAVKIDPHLTPIIYAEVQKNVSIDYGETYFMAAGTSEFHYYFTALWLSGQFERAIKGLKTPSGGDVFEMAVSRAVYLTGQAEAIIGSLGPDGKRTPALIDEYVDDCNYIISRVAHDTELGGDTTQAVKLYMLANAPVKAVELLCTELSDAIRVNRTKMNELRRLAEEFVSSQGDVRASVLSTLCIILDICTLIDLCESGLADKALSVSQQLRLIPLEADQVPVIVGEFHLIPQKVREVIPDLCLHLMRCMIDAIHASSTVNVRYSKQVKAIMLYAATVNYEFPQHITSKLLQLQASIAV
;
A
#
# COMPACT_ATOMS: atom_id res chain seq x y z
N MET A 1 47.78 -16.13 6.67
CA MET A 1 48.58 -15.20 5.84
C MET A 1 49.91 -15.89 5.68
N ASP A 2 50.08 -16.69 4.63
CA ASP A 2 51.09 -17.76 4.61
C ASP A 2 52.30 -17.41 3.73
N SER A 3 52.54 -16.10 3.54
CA SER A 3 53.68 -15.55 2.81
C SER A 3 54.15 -14.29 3.52
N ASP A 4 55.44 -14.19 3.81
CA ASP A 4 56.09 -13.01 4.41
C ASP A 4 55.91 -11.72 3.55
N LEU A 5 55.39 -11.86 2.32
CA LEU A 5 55.11 -10.76 1.39
C LEU A 5 53.68 -10.20 1.51
N ALA A 6 52.76 -10.88 2.17
CA ALA A 6 51.37 -10.45 2.36
C ALA A 6 51.17 -9.82 3.75
N ASP A 7 51.95 -8.78 4.03
CA ASP A 7 52.05 -8.08 5.32
C ASP A 7 50.96 -7.01 5.55
N SER A 8 50.18 -6.67 4.52
CA SER A 8 49.02 -5.78 4.60
C SER A 8 47.77 -6.37 3.93
N LEU A 9 46.60 -5.81 4.24
CA LEU A 9 45.34 -6.16 3.58
C LEU A 9 45.43 -5.89 2.07
N GLU A 10 46.01 -4.76 1.69
CA GLU A 10 46.18 -4.35 0.29
C GLU A 10 47.09 -5.32 -0.46
N ASN A 11 48.19 -5.74 0.15
CA ASN A 11 49.11 -6.70 -0.45
C ASN A 11 48.45 -8.08 -0.59
N TRP A 12 47.73 -8.53 0.45
CA TRP A 12 46.95 -9.76 0.40
C TRP A 12 45.90 -9.75 -0.72
N LEU A 13 45.13 -8.67 -0.85
CA LEU A 13 44.14 -8.48 -1.92
C LEU A 13 44.81 -8.42 -3.29
N TRP A 14 45.93 -7.71 -3.41
CA TRP A 14 46.68 -7.60 -4.65
C TRP A 14 47.13 -8.97 -5.15
N PHE A 15 47.71 -9.81 -4.29
CA PHE A 15 48.13 -11.16 -4.70
C PHE A 15 46.96 -12.02 -5.19
N LYS A 16 45.80 -11.92 -4.54
CA LYS A 16 44.59 -12.65 -4.93
C LYS A 16 43.99 -12.14 -6.25
N LEU A 17 43.92 -10.83 -6.45
CA LEU A 17 43.35 -10.21 -7.66
C LEU A 17 44.33 -10.24 -8.85
N PHE A 18 45.63 -10.23 -8.62
CA PHE A 18 46.63 -10.33 -9.68
C PHE A 18 46.50 -11.65 -10.44
N ALA A 19 46.22 -12.76 -9.73
CA ALA A 19 46.00 -14.07 -10.33
C ALA A 19 44.83 -14.11 -11.33
N VAL A 20 43.85 -13.23 -11.17
CA VAL A 20 42.67 -13.12 -12.07
C VAL A 20 43.06 -12.67 -13.48
N LYS A 21 44.18 -11.95 -13.64
CA LYS A 21 44.64 -11.41 -14.94
C LYS A 21 45.37 -12.42 -15.84
N ILE A 22 45.65 -13.63 -15.34
CA ILE A 22 46.62 -14.53 -15.97
C ILE A 22 45.96 -15.39 -17.06
N ASP A 23 44.70 -15.80 -16.90
CA ASP A 23 43.97 -16.63 -17.87
C ASP A 23 42.49 -16.22 -17.96
N PRO A 24 42.04 -15.62 -19.09
CA PRO A 24 40.65 -15.20 -19.29
C PRO A 24 39.59 -16.29 -19.10
N HIS A 25 39.93 -17.57 -19.31
CA HIS A 25 38.99 -18.68 -19.12
C HIS A 25 38.86 -19.07 -17.65
N LEU A 26 39.90 -18.87 -16.85
CA LEU A 26 39.90 -19.14 -15.41
C LEU A 26 39.53 -17.90 -14.59
N THR A 27 39.62 -16.70 -15.16
CA THR A 27 39.26 -15.41 -14.53
C THR A 27 37.93 -15.49 -13.77
N PRO A 28 36.80 -16.00 -14.32
CA PRO A 28 35.54 -16.04 -13.58
C PRO A 28 35.59 -16.95 -12.35
N ILE A 29 36.26 -18.10 -12.45
CA ILE A 29 36.38 -19.08 -11.37
C ILE A 29 37.28 -18.53 -10.27
N ILE A 30 38.44 -17.98 -10.63
CA ILE A 30 39.38 -17.38 -9.67
C ILE A 30 38.72 -16.19 -8.99
N TYR A 31 38.00 -15.35 -9.74
CA TYR A 31 37.31 -14.20 -9.18
C TYR A 31 36.19 -14.61 -8.20
N ALA A 32 35.38 -15.60 -8.56
CA ALA A 32 34.37 -16.17 -7.65
C ALA A 32 35.01 -16.75 -6.38
N GLU A 33 36.17 -17.41 -6.49
CA GLU A 33 36.90 -17.92 -5.34
C GLU A 33 37.43 -16.79 -4.45
N VAL A 34 37.92 -15.68 -5.03
CA VAL A 34 38.32 -14.49 -4.26
C VAL A 34 37.11 -13.90 -3.52
N GLN A 35 35.96 -13.79 -4.19
CA GLN A 35 34.73 -13.28 -3.57
C GLN A 35 34.29 -14.16 -2.40
N LYS A 36 34.25 -15.48 -2.59
CA LYS A 36 33.96 -16.47 -1.56
C LYS A 36 34.91 -16.37 -0.37
N ASN A 37 36.22 -16.28 -0.63
CA ASN A 37 37.21 -16.11 0.43
C ASN A 37 36.86 -14.88 1.28
N VAL A 38 36.61 -13.74 0.64
CA VAL A 38 36.32 -12.49 1.35
C VAL A 38 35.01 -12.56 2.14
N SER A 39 33.90 -13.02 1.55
CA SER A 39 32.57 -12.89 2.17
C SER A 39 32.10 -14.12 2.96
N ILE A 40 32.61 -15.31 2.66
CA ILE A 40 32.17 -16.58 3.28
C ILE A 40 33.26 -17.14 4.19
N ASP A 41 34.48 -17.32 3.68
CA ASP A 41 35.52 -18.03 4.43
C ASP A 41 36.14 -17.14 5.53
N TYR A 42 36.33 -15.84 5.26
CA TYR A 42 36.80 -14.86 6.24
C TYR A 42 35.64 -14.08 6.87
N GLY A 43 34.85 -13.39 6.02
CA GLY A 43 33.67 -12.63 6.43
C GLY A 43 33.93 -11.58 7.52
N GLU A 44 32.84 -11.14 8.16
CA GLU A 44 32.87 -10.09 9.19
C GLU A 44 33.77 -10.46 10.39
N THR A 45 33.74 -11.73 10.80
CA THR A 45 34.49 -12.19 11.99
C THR A 45 36.00 -12.03 11.87
N TYR A 46 36.53 -12.08 10.64
CA TYR A 46 37.94 -11.89 10.37
C TYR A 46 38.29 -10.43 10.17
N PHE A 47 37.56 -9.72 9.30
CA PHE A 47 37.89 -8.33 8.93
C PHE A 47 37.47 -7.29 9.98
N MET A 48 36.59 -7.66 10.91
CA MET A 48 36.07 -6.79 11.97
C MET A 48 36.28 -7.40 13.36
N ALA A 49 37.39 -8.11 13.55
CA ALA A 49 37.69 -8.86 14.78
C ALA A 49 37.73 -7.96 16.03
N ALA A 50 38.13 -6.69 15.90
CA ALA A 50 38.10 -5.72 17.00
C ALA A 50 36.79 -4.92 17.09
N GLY A 51 35.78 -5.27 16.29
CA GLY A 51 34.44 -4.69 16.33
C GLY A 51 34.10 -3.78 15.14
N THR A 52 32.96 -3.09 15.24
CA THR A 52 32.35 -2.36 14.11
C THR A 52 33.17 -1.17 13.61
N SER A 53 34.11 -0.64 14.40
CA SER A 53 35.05 0.40 13.97
C SER A 53 35.98 -0.06 12.84
N GLU A 54 36.18 -1.37 12.69
CA GLU A 54 37.02 -1.98 11.64
C GLU A 54 36.26 -2.25 10.33
N PHE A 55 35.00 -1.82 10.22
CA PHE A 55 34.20 -2.02 9.01
C PHE A 55 34.90 -1.54 7.73
N HIS A 56 35.77 -0.52 7.81
CA HIS A 56 36.53 -0.01 6.68
C HIS A 56 37.45 -1.06 6.03
N TYR A 57 38.00 -2.02 6.78
CA TYR A 57 38.79 -3.13 6.24
C TYR A 57 37.90 -4.08 5.44
N TYR A 58 36.75 -4.46 6.01
CA TYR A 58 35.81 -5.35 5.34
C TYR A 58 35.22 -4.69 4.09
N PHE A 59 34.83 -3.41 4.20
CA PHE A 59 34.38 -2.61 3.07
C PHE A 59 35.41 -2.59 1.94
N THR A 60 36.69 -2.36 2.26
CA THR A 60 37.78 -2.33 1.27
C THR A 60 37.93 -3.67 0.57
N ALA A 61 37.90 -4.78 1.32
CA ALA A 61 37.96 -6.13 0.76
C ALA A 61 36.77 -6.45 -0.15
N LEU A 62 35.55 -6.12 0.27
CA LEU A 62 34.33 -6.31 -0.53
C LEU A 62 34.34 -5.45 -1.79
N TRP A 63 34.71 -4.16 -1.66
CA TRP A 63 34.72 -3.22 -2.77
C TRP A 63 35.72 -3.60 -3.86
N LEU A 64 36.96 -3.95 -3.46
CA LEU A 64 38.00 -4.34 -4.41
C LEU A 64 37.80 -5.74 -5.01
N SER A 65 37.01 -6.60 -4.35
CA SER A 65 36.54 -7.87 -4.91
C SER A 65 35.21 -7.77 -5.66
N GLY A 66 34.70 -6.56 -5.90
CA GLY A 66 33.48 -6.29 -6.69
C GLY A 66 32.17 -6.76 -6.06
N GLN A 67 32.15 -6.98 -4.74
CA GLN A 67 30.96 -7.39 -3.99
C GLN A 67 30.22 -6.14 -3.48
N PHE A 68 29.73 -5.31 -4.39
CA PHE A 68 29.23 -3.96 -4.07
C PHE A 68 27.99 -3.99 -3.18
N GLU A 69 27.06 -4.91 -3.44
CA GLU A 69 25.82 -5.10 -2.69
C GLU A 69 26.13 -5.42 -1.21
N ARG A 70 27.09 -6.31 -0.98
CA ARG A 70 27.59 -6.64 0.37
C ARG A 70 28.32 -5.44 1.00
N ALA A 71 29.11 -4.71 0.21
CA ALA A 71 29.86 -3.56 0.70
C ALA A 71 28.94 -2.43 1.21
N ILE A 72 27.83 -2.15 0.50
CA ILE A 72 26.93 -1.06 0.88
C ILE A 72 25.96 -1.44 2.01
N LYS A 73 25.75 -2.72 2.30
CA LYS A 73 24.90 -3.21 3.41
C LYS A 73 25.34 -2.69 4.79
N GLY A 74 26.64 -2.45 4.98
CA GLY A 74 27.16 -1.88 6.22
C GLY A 74 27.20 -0.36 6.27
N LEU A 75 26.79 0.34 5.20
CA LEU A 75 26.88 1.79 5.11
C LEU A 75 25.61 2.49 5.58
N LYS A 76 25.80 3.55 6.36
CA LYS A 76 24.76 4.50 6.73
C LYS A 76 25.03 5.87 6.11
N THR A 77 23.98 6.60 5.76
CA THR A 77 24.09 8.01 5.37
C THR A 77 24.50 8.87 6.57
N PRO A 78 24.94 10.13 6.36
CA PRO A 78 25.16 11.07 7.46
C PRO A 78 23.93 11.30 8.35
N SER A 79 22.72 11.07 7.80
CA SER A 79 21.44 11.14 8.53
C SER A 79 21.04 9.82 9.21
N GLY A 80 21.86 8.77 9.10
CA GLY A 80 21.62 7.46 9.72
C GLY A 80 20.76 6.49 8.89
N GLY A 81 20.39 6.86 7.66
CA GLY A 81 19.63 5.98 6.76
C GLY A 81 20.48 4.83 6.21
N ASP A 82 19.87 3.68 5.96
CA ASP A 82 20.56 2.51 5.40
C ASP A 82 20.79 2.66 3.89
N VAL A 83 22.05 2.61 3.46
CA VAL A 83 22.41 2.84 2.05
C VAL A 83 21.98 1.67 1.17
N PHE A 84 21.99 0.44 1.69
CA PHE A 84 21.56 -0.74 0.94
C PHE A 84 20.05 -0.73 0.71
N GLU A 85 19.25 -0.39 1.73
CA GLU A 85 17.80 -0.24 1.57
C GLU A 85 17.45 0.83 0.53
N MET A 86 18.13 1.97 0.58
CA MET A 86 17.96 3.04 -0.40
C MET A 86 18.37 2.59 -1.81
N ALA A 87 19.45 1.83 -1.93
CA ALA A 87 19.91 1.28 -3.21
C ALA A 87 18.92 0.27 -3.79
N VAL A 88 18.34 -0.61 -2.96
CA VAL A 88 17.28 -1.55 -3.37
C VAL A 88 16.05 -0.79 -3.85
N SER A 89 15.56 0.18 -3.07
CA SER A 89 14.43 1.03 -3.45
C SER A 89 14.67 1.73 -4.78
N ARG A 90 15.87 2.31 -4.94
CA ARG A 90 16.26 3.00 -6.17
C ARG A 90 16.40 2.04 -7.35
N ALA A 91 16.91 0.83 -7.14
CA ALA A 91 17.05 -0.20 -8.18
C ALA A 91 15.68 -0.65 -8.68
N VAL A 92 14.73 -0.90 -7.77
CA VAL A 92 13.34 -1.23 -8.13
C VAL A 92 12.73 -0.10 -8.95
N TYR A 93 12.86 1.14 -8.50
CA TYR A 93 12.33 2.30 -9.22
C TYR A 93 12.95 2.47 -10.63
N LEU A 94 14.28 2.39 -10.74
CA LEU A 94 14.97 2.64 -12.00
C LEU A 94 14.79 1.53 -13.04
N THR A 95 14.69 0.28 -12.58
CA THR A 95 14.62 -0.88 -13.47
C THR A 95 13.19 -1.32 -13.78
N GLY A 96 12.24 -1.00 -12.89
CA GLY A 96 10.89 -1.55 -12.93
C GLY A 96 10.83 -3.06 -12.60
N GLN A 97 11.93 -3.68 -12.19
CA GLN A 97 12.04 -5.13 -11.97
C GLN A 97 11.79 -5.52 -10.52
N ALA A 98 10.66 -5.06 -9.95
CA ALA A 98 10.32 -5.35 -8.55
C ALA A 98 10.32 -6.86 -8.26
N GLU A 99 9.68 -7.67 -9.11
CA GLU A 99 9.57 -9.12 -8.88
C GLU A 99 10.93 -9.83 -8.87
N ALA A 100 11.87 -9.43 -9.74
CA ALA A 100 13.20 -10.03 -9.78
C ALA A 100 14.07 -9.62 -8.59
N ILE A 101 13.93 -8.36 -8.13
CA ILE A 101 14.76 -7.81 -7.06
C ILE A 101 14.25 -8.25 -5.69
N ILE A 102 12.95 -8.06 -5.44
CA ILE A 102 12.33 -8.22 -4.12
C ILE A 102 11.27 -9.31 -4.07
N GLY A 103 10.98 -10.01 -5.17
CA GLY A 103 10.08 -11.17 -5.19
C GLY A 103 8.63 -10.82 -5.49
N SER A 104 7.80 -11.85 -5.53
CA SER A 104 6.37 -11.77 -5.80
C SER A 104 5.59 -12.66 -4.84
N LEU A 105 4.28 -12.48 -4.75
CA LEU A 105 3.43 -13.40 -4.00
C LEU A 105 3.21 -14.69 -4.82
N GLY A 106 3.56 -15.82 -4.24
CA GLY A 106 3.29 -17.14 -4.78
C GLY A 106 1.81 -17.54 -4.63
N PRO A 107 1.39 -18.67 -5.23
CA PRO A 107 0.02 -19.16 -5.17
C PRO A 107 -0.47 -19.48 -3.74
N ASP A 108 0.45 -19.74 -2.82
CA ASP A 108 0.20 -20.00 -1.41
C ASP A 108 0.09 -18.71 -0.57
N GLY A 109 0.15 -17.53 -1.21
CA GLY A 109 0.14 -16.23 -0.54
C GLY A 109 1.47 -15.87 0.13
N LYS A 110 2.52 -16.68 -0.03
CA LYS A 110 3.85 -16.39 0.52
C LYS A 110 4.73 -15.72 -0.51
N ARG A 111 5.64 -14.87 -0.04
CA ARG A 111 6.66 -14.26 -0.89
C ARG A 111 7.61 -15.33 -1.45
N THR A 112 7.85 -15.25 -2.75
CA THR A 112 8.90 -16.02 -3.44
C THR A 112 10.27 -15.39 -3.20
N PRO A 113 11.33 -16.19 -2.98
CA PRO A 113 12.71 -15.68 -2.92
C PRO A 113 13.12 -15.01 -4.24
N ALA A 114 13.97 -13.99 -4.13
CA ALA A 114 14.44 -13.11 -5.19
C ALA A 114 15.91 -12.69 -4.94
N LEU A 115 16.44 -11.76 -5.76
CA LEU A 115 17.84 -11.34 -5.66
C LEU A 115 18.24 -10.81 -4.27
N ILE A 116 17.33 -10.10 -3.60
CA ILE A 116 17.61 -9.54 -2.27
C ILE A 116 17.86 -10.61 -1.20
N ASP A 117 17.32 -11.82 -1.36
CA ASP A 117 17.45 -12.92 -0.39
C ASP A 117 18.88 -13.48 -0.34
N GLU A 118 19.72 -13.19 -1.33
CA GLU A 118 21.16 -13.51 -1.26
C GLU A 118 21.89 -12.68 -0.18
N TYR A 119 21.32 -11.54 0.18
CA TYR A 119 21.96 -10.55 1.05
C TYR A 119 21.27 -10.39 2.40
N VAL A 120 19.97 -10.69 2.49
CA VAL A 120 19.15 -10.42 3.68
C VAL A 120 18.18 -11.57 3.94
N ASP A 121 18.19 -12.09 5.18
CA ASP A 121 17.30 -13.19 5.57
C ASP A 121 15.84 -12.72 5.72
N ASP A 122 15.60 -11.65 6.47
CA ASP A 122 14.28 -11.01 6.59
C ASP A 122 14.22 -9.70 5.80
N CYS A 123 13.63 -9.78 4.61
CA CYS A 123 13.52 -8.65 3.69
C CYS A 123 12.30 -7.75 3.97
N ASN A 124 11.42 -8.08 4.92
CA ASN A 124 10.13 -7.40 5.08
C ASN A 124 10.28 -5.89 5.32
N TYR A 125 11.27 -5.48 6.13
CA TYR A 125 11.53 -4.07 6.40
C TYR A 125 11.96 -3.32 5.13
N ILE A 126 12.84 -3.93 4.34
CA ILE A 126 13.34 -3.34 3.09
C ILE A 126 12.21 -3.24 2.06
N ILE A 127 11.41 -4.29 1.90
CA ILE A 127 10.24 -4.27 1.01
C ILE A 127 9.23 -3.21 1.46
N SER A 128 9.00 -3.07 2.78
CA SER A 128 8.16 -1.99 3.31
C SER A 128 8.76 -0.61 3.04
N ARG A 129 10.09 -0.46 2.97
CA ARG A 129 10.75 0.78 2.58
C ARG A 129 10.52 1.09 1.10
N VAL A 130 10.68 0.10 0.22
CA VAL A 130 10.38 0.24 -1.21
C VAL A 130 8.92 0.60 -1.42
N ALA A 131 8.00 -0.03 -0.69
CA ALA A 131 6.57 0.28 -0.71
C ALA A 131 6.30 1.76 -0.36
N HIS A 132 6.93 2.24 0.71
CA HIS A 132 6.81 3.63 1.14
C HIS A 132 7.37 4.63 0.14
N ASP A 133 8.55 4.37 -0.44
CA ASP A 133 9.12 5.27 -1.46
C ASP A 133 8.27 5.24 -2.75
N THR A 134 7.65 4.10 -3.08
CA THR A 134 6.71 3.95 -4.20
C THR A 134 5.42 4.74 -3.96
N GLU A 135 4.91 4.70 -2.73
CA GLU A 135 3.77 5.50 -2.28
C GLU A 135 4.05 7.00 -2.42
N LEU A 136 5.22 7.47 -1.96
CA LEU A 136 5.66 8.86 -2.15
C LEU A 136 5.82 9.23 -3.63
N GLY A 137 6.13 8.26 -4.49
CA GLY A 137 6.16 8.41 -5.94
C GLY A 137 4.77 8.53 -6.59
N GLY A 138 3.70 8.26 -5.85
CA GLY A 138 2.30 8.38 -6.30
C GLY A 138 1.72 7.10 -6.92
N ASP A 139 2.47 6.00 -6.98
CA ASP A 139 1.96 4.72 -7.47
C ASP A 139 1.36 3.90 -6.32
N THR A 140 0.14 4.28 -5.93
CA THR A 140 -0.62 3.64 -4.86
C THR A 140 -0.81 2.14 -5.10
N THR A 141 -1.15 1.76 -6.33
CA THR A 141 -1.47 0.37 -6.68
C THR A 141 -0.26 -0.52 -6.44
N GLN A 142 0.90 -0.09 -6.90
CA GLN A 142 2.14 -0.82 -6.67
C GLN A 142 2.53 -0.79 -5.18
N ALA A 143 2.40 0.34 -4.50
CA ALA A 143 2.71 0.45 -3.08
C ALA A 143 1.89 -0.53 -2.21
N VAL A 144 0.58 -0.67 -2.46
CA VAL A 144 -0.27 -1.65 -1.77
C VAL A 144 0.23 -3.08 -1.98
N LYS A 145 0.54 -3.46 -3.22
CA LYS A 145 1.08 -4.80 -3.54
C LYS A 145 2.41 -5.05 -2.81
N LEU A 146 3.27 -4.04 -2.72
CA LEU A 146 4.54 -4.12 -2.01
C LEU A 146 4.35 -4.23 -0.49
N TYR A 147 3.38 -3.52 0.10
CA TYR A 147 3.05 -3.70 1.52
C TYR A 147 2.50 -5.09 1.82
N MET A 148 1.74 -5.70 0.89
CA MET A 148 1.33 -7.10 1.02
C MET A 148 2.54 -8.03 0.98
N LEU A 149 3.44 -7.82 0.01
CA LEU A 149 4.67 -8.60 -0.12
C LEU A 149 5.57 -8.51 1.12
N ALA A 150 5.58 -7.35 1.78
CA ALA A 150 6.29 -7.10 3.04
C ALA A 150 5.59 -7.65 4.29
N ASN A 151 4.46 -8.38 4.13
CA ASN A 151 3.61 -8.82 5.24
C ASN A 151 3.20 -7.67 6.20
N ALA A 152 2.89 -6.50 5.63
CA ALA A 152 2.50 -5.29 6.35
C ALA A 152 1.02 -4.91 6.06
N PRO A 153 0.05 -5.76 6.43
CA PRO A 153 -1.36 -5.60 6.05
C PRO A 153 -1.99 -4.31 6.59
N VAL A 154 -1.54 -3.82 7.75
CA VAL A 154 -2.06 -2.58 8.36
C VAL A 154 -1.77 -1.38 7.45
N LYS A 155 -0.53 -1.24 6.97
CA LYS A 155 -0.15 -0.15 6.06
C LYS A 155 -0.88 -0.23 4.73
N ALA A 156 -1.02 -1.44 4.17
CA ALA A 156 -1.78 -1.66 2.94
C ALA A 156 -3.24 -1.21 3.09
N VAL A 157 -3.89 -1.58 4.21
CA VAL A 157 -5.28 -1.19 4.49
C VAL A 157 -5.42 0.31 4.72
N GLU A 158 -4.52 0.94 5.45
CA GLU A 158 -4.53 2.39 5.69
C GLU A 158 -4.42 3.18 4.38
N LEU A 159 -3.53 2.74 3.48
CA LEU A 159 -3.36 3.34 2.16
C LEU A 159 -4.61 3.13 1.30
N LEU A 160 -5.14 1.90 1.23
CA LEU A 160 -6.37 1.59 0.49
C LEU A 160 -7.57 2.41 0.99
N CYS A 161 -7.77 2.51 2.32
CA CYS A 161 -8.87 3.30 2.89
C CYS A 161 -8.75 4.79 2.53
N THR A 162 -7.53 5.33 2.56
CA THR A 162 -7.27 6.73 2.20
C THR A 162 -7.59 6.98 0.73
N GLU A 163 -7.07 6.13 -0.14
CA GLU A 163 -7.14 6.32 -1.60
C GLU A 163 -8.52 6.00 -2.16
N LEU A 164 -9.22 5.00 -1.60
CA LEU A 164 -10.62 4.74 -1.94
C LEU A 164 -11.53 5.88 -1.48
N SER A 165 -11.33 6.41 -0.27
CA SER A 165 -12.08 7.57 0.23
C SER A 165 -11.92 8.77 -0.72
N ASP A 166 -10.70 9.05 -1.17
CA ASP A 166 -10.43 10.11 -2.13
C ASP A 166 -11.03 9.82 -3.51
N ALA A 167 -10.87 8.59 -4.02
CA ALA A 167 -11.37 8.21 -5.33
C ALA A 167 -12.90 8.25 -5.41
N ILE A 168 -13.62 7.87 -4.35
CA ILE A 168 -15.09 7.97 -4.26
C ILE A 168 -15.58 9.40 -4.53
N ARG A 169 -14.81 10.40 -4.10
CA ARG A 169 -15.16 11.83 -4.21
C ARG A 169 -14.74 12.46 -5.54
N VAL A 170 -13.68 11.94 -6.16
CA VAL A 170 -12.99 12.65 -7.26
C VAL A 170 -12.95 11.85 -8.57
N ASN A 171 -12.74 10.54 -8.53
CA ASN A 171 -12.42 9.76 -9.73
C ASN A 171 -12.99 8.32 -9.69
N ARG A 172 -14.07 8.10 -10.45
CA ARG A 172 -14.77 6.82 -10.56
C ARG A 172 -13.92 5.70 -11.17
N THR A 173 -13.10 5.99 -12.17
CA THR A 173 -12.23 4.98 -12.79
C THR A 173 -11.19 4.49 -11.79
N LYS A 174 -10.53 5.41 -11.08
CA LYS A 174 -9.56 5.08 -10.02
C LYS A 174 -10.24 4.34 -8.86
N MET A 175 -11.47 4.70 -8.50
CA MET A 175 -12.25 4.01 -7.47
C MET A 175 -12.44 2.53 -7.84
N ASN A 176 -12.81 2.23 -9.08
CA ASN A 176 -13.03 0.85 -9.52
C ASN A 176 -11.73 0.03 -9.56
N GLU A 177 -10.61 0.63 -9.96
CA GLU A 177 -9.29 -0.01 -9.92
C GLU A 177 -8.87 -0.36 -8.49
N LEU A 178 -8.96 0.62 -7.58
CA LEU A 178 -8.64 0.42 -6.16
C LEU A 178 -9.59 -0.55 -5.47
N ARG A 179 -10.88 -0.56 -5.86
CA ARG A 179 -11.87 -1.49 -5.33
C ARG A 179 -11.48 -2.93 -5.65
N ARG A 180 -11.13 -3.21 -6.92
CA ARG A 180 -10.70 -4.56 -7.33
C ARG A 180 -9.45 -5.00 -6.58
N LEU A 181 -8.48 -4.09 -6.41
CA LEU A 181 -7.27 -4.35 -5.62
C LEU A 181 -7.59 -4.65 -4.15
N ALA A 182 -8.52 -3.92 -3.54
CA ALA A 182 -8.95 -4.13 -2.17
C ALA A 182 -9.75 -5.43 -1.99
N GLU A 183 -10.59 -5.83 -2.96
CA GLU A 183 -11.28 -7.13 -2.94
C GLU A 183 -10.29 -8.30 -3.07
N GLU A 184 -9.27 -8.17 -3.93
CA GLU A 184 -8.15 -9.12 -4.03
C GLU A 184 -7.35 -9.18 -2.71
N PHE A 185 -7.12 -8.03 -2.08
CA PHE A 185 -6.48 -7.97 -0.76
C PHE A 185 -7.30 -8.70 0.31
N VAL A 186 -8.60 -8.43 0.41
CA VAL A 186 -9.46 -9.06 1.43
C VAL A 186 -9.57 -10.58 1.19
N SER A 187 -9.63 -11.03 -0.06
CA SER A 187 -9.75 -12.46 -0.39
C SER A 187 -8.45 -13.25 -0.19
N SER A 188 -7.29 -12.61 -0.39
CA SER A 188 -5.98 -13.26 -0.22
C SER A 188 -5.51 -13.34 1.24
N GLN A 189 -6.12 -12.59 2.15
CA GLN A 189 -5.66 -12.43 3.53
C GLN A 189 -6.53 -13.20 4.54
N GLY A 190 -6.37 -14.53 4.59
CA GLY A 190 -7.14 -15.38 5.51
C GLY A 190 -6.81 -15.19 7.01
N ASP A 191 -5.64 -14.64 7.34
CA ASP A 191 -5.13 -14.54 8.72
C ASP A 191 -5.15 -13.10 9.29
N VAL A 192 -5.52 -12.11 8.46
CA VAL A 192 -5.59 -10.71 8.92
C VAL A 192 -6.82 -10.54 9.81
N ARG A 193 -6.61 -9.97 11.00
CA ARG A 193 -7.69 -9.71 11.96
C ARG A 193 -8.80 -8.88 11.33
N ALA A 194 -10.05 -9.32 11.51
CA ALA A 194 -11.24 -8.59 11.05
C ALA A 194 -11.28 -7.12 11.52
N SER A 195 -10.69 -6.82 12.69
CA SER A 195 -10.58 -5.44 13.19
C SER A 195 -9.71 -4.53 12.32
N VAL A 196 -8.72 -5.08 11.61
CA VAL A 196 -7.86 -4.33 10.68
C VAL A 196 -8.64 -4.05 9.39
N LEU A 197 -9.44 -5.01 8.93
CA LEU A 197 -10.20 -4.90 7.68
C LEU A 197 -11.50 -4.09 7.81
N SER A 198 -12.03 -3.90 9.03
CA SER A 198 -13.37 -3.35 9.28
C SER A 198 -13.67 -2.07 8.50
N THR A 199 -12.79 -1.07 8.58
CA THR A 199 -12.95 0.21 7.87
C THR A 199 -12.94 0.02 6.36
N LEU A 200 -12.05 -0.84 5.84
CA LEU A 200 -11.95 -1.12 4.41
C LEU A 200 -13.20 -1.82 3.89
N CYS A 201 -13.73 -2.80 4.63
CA CYS A 201 -14.97 -3.49 4.28
C CYS A 201 -16.15 -2.51 4.18
N ILE A 202 -16.29 -1.59 5.14
CA ILE A 202 -17.34 -0.56 5.08
C ILE A 202 -17.18 0.31 3.83
N ILE A 203 -15.96 0.72 3.47
CA ILE A 203 -15.70 1.51 2.26
C ILE A 203 -16.04 0.69 0.99
N LEU A 204 -15.72 -0.60 0.94
CA LEU A 204 -16.09 -1.48 -0.18
C LEU A 204 -17.61 -1.66 -0.32
N ASP A 205 -18.33 -1.77 0.79
CA ASP A 205 -19.78 -1.80 0.77
C ASP A 205 -20.38 -0.48 0.26
N ILE A 206 -19.76 0.66 0.62
CA ILE A 206 -20.13 1.98 0.07
C ILE A 206 -19.87 2.04 -1.43
N CYS A 207 -18.74 1.54 -1.94
CA CYS A 207 -18.49 1.44 -3.38
C CYS A 207 -19.58 0.61 -4.07
N THR A 208 -19.96 -0.53 -3.48
CA THR A 208 -21.04 -1.38 -4.00
C THR A 208 -22.37 -0.63 -4.03
N LEU A 209 -22.69 0.12 -2.99
CA LEU A 209 -23.89 0.92 -2.92
C LEU A 209 -23.92 2.04 -3.97
N ILE A 210 -22.79 2.71 -4.20
CA ILE A 210 -22.66 3.72 -5.25
C ILE A 210 -22.91 3.09 -6.63
N ASP A 211 -22.33 1.93 -6.92
CA ASP A 211 -22.55 1.23 -8.20
C ASP A 211 -24.03 0.83 -8.40
N LEU A 212 -24.72 0.41 -7.32
CA LEU A 212 -26.16 0.12 -7.37
C LEU A 212 -26.98 1.39 -7.68
N CYS A 213 -26.60 2.53 -7.09
CA CYS A 213 -27.23 3.81 -7.35
C CYS A 213 -27.06 4.23 -8.82
N GLU A 214 -25.84 4.13 -9.35
CA GLU A 214 -25.51 4.48 -10.74
C GLU A 214 -26.15 3.53 -11.75
N SER A 215 -26.34 2.27 -11.37
CA SER A 215 -27.07 1.28 -12.18
C SER A 215 -28.59 1.47 -12.16
N GLY A 216 -29.12 2.45 -11.42
CA GLY A 216 -30.56 2.70 -11.29
C GLY A 216 -31.33 1.63 -10.50
N LEU A 217 -30.64 0.76 -9.76
CA LEU A 217 -31.25 -0.34 -9.00
C LEU A 217 -31.72 0.15 -7.62
N ALA A 218 -32.67 1.09 -7.61
CA ALA A 218 -33.08 1.84 -6.42
C ALA A 218 -33.52 0.97 -5.23
N ASP A 219 -34.33 -0.08 -5.44
CA ASP A 219 -34.76 -0.97 -4.35
C ASP A 219 -33.60 -1.72 -3.70
N LYS A 220 -32.61 -2.14 -4.50
CA LYS A 220 -31.40 -2.80 -4.00
C LYS A 220 -30.51 -1.81 -3.26
N ALA A 221 -30.31 -0.62 -3.82
CA ALA A 221 -29.55 0.45 -3.19
C ALA A 221 -30.15 0.83 -1.83
N LEU A 222 -31.47 1.00 -1.75
CA LEU A 222 -32.19 1.28 -0.51
C LEU A 222 -31.98 0.16 0.53
N SER A 223 -32.07 -1.11 0.09
CA SER A 223 -31.88 -2.28 0.97
C SER A 223 -30.46 -2.36 1.54
N VAL A 224 -29.44 -2.14 0.70
CA VAL A 224 -28.03 -2.12 1.15
C VAL A 224 -27.76 -0.91 2.05
N SER A 225 -28.30 0.27 1.73
CA SER A 225 -28.21 1.45 2.59
C SER A 225 -28.80 1.22 3.98
N GLN A 226 -29.89 0.45 4.06
CA GLN A 226 -30.51 0.09 5.34
C GLN A 226 -29.60 -0.82 6.17
N GLN A 227 -28.93 -1.77 5.53
CA GLN A 227 -28.02 -2.70 6.21
C GLN A 227 -26.77 -1.97 6.73
N LEU A 228 -26.22 -1.02 5.96
CA LEU A 228 -25.05 -0.25 6.38
C LEU A 228 -25.34 0.72 7.53
N ARG A 229 -26.58 1.19 7.66
CA ARG A 229 -27.03 2.09 8.74
C ARG A 229 -26.18 3.38 8.85
N LEU A 230 -25.54 3.81 7.75
CA LEU A 230 -24.76 5.04 7.69
C LEU A 230 -25.63 6.26 7.37
N ILE A 231 -26.69 6.05 6.58
CA ILE A 231 -27.62 7.09 6.11
C ILE A 231 -29.04 6.70 6.55
N PRO A 232 -29.81 7.61 7.17
CA PRO A 232 -31.17 7.32 7.61
C PRO A 232 -32.11 7.11 6.41
N LEU A 233 -33.03 6.15 6.55
CA LEU A 233 -34.10 5.89 5.59
C LEU A 233 -35.34 6.76 5.85
N GLU A 234 -35.58 7.09 7.12
CA GLU A 234 -36.74 7.87 7.57
C GLU A 234 -36.32 8.96 8.57
N ALA A 235 -37.14 10.00 8.72
CA ALA A 235 -36.81 11.18 9.51
C ALA A 235 -36.68 10.90 11.02
N ASP A 236 -37.38 9.88 11.52
CA ASP A 236 -37.33 9.41 12.91
C ASP A 236 -36.00 8.73 13.27
N GLN A 237 -35.29 8.18 12.28
CA GLN A 237 -33.98 7.55 12.46
C GLN A 237 -32.85 8.58 12.56
N VAL A 238 -33.07 9.81 12.11
CA VAL A 238 -32.02 10.84 12.01
C VAL A 238 -31.36 11.14 13.37
N PRO A 239 -32.09 11.37 14.47
CA PRO A 239 -31.45 11.67 15.77
C PRO A 239 -30.54 10.53 16.27
N VAL A 240 -30.93 9.28 16.02
CA VAL A 240 -30.16 8.10 16.44
C VAL A 240 -28.87 7.99 15.64
N ILE A 241 -28.95 8.07 14.31
CA ILE A 241 -27.77 7.95 13.45
C ILE A 241 -26.81 9.13 13.65
N VAL A 242 -27.32 10.35 13.85
CA VAL A 242 -26.49 11.51 14.20
C VAL A 242 -25.81 11.30 15.55
N GLY A 243 -26.50 10.73 16.54
CA GLY A 243 -25.93 10.39 17.84
C GLY A 243 -24.78 9.37 17.73
N GLU A 244 -24.89 8.41 16.82
CA GLU A 244 -23.88 7.36 16.57
C GLU A 244 -22.76 7.80 15.61
N PHE A 245 -22.85 8.99 14.99
CA PHE A 245 -21.91 9.45 13.97
C PHE A 245 -20.45 9.46 14.41
N HIS A 246 -20.19 9.75 15.69
CA HIS A 246 -18.83 9.78 16.26
C HIS A 246 -18.17 8.39 16.35
N LEU A 247 -18.94 7.30 16.28
CA LEU A 247 -18.46 5.93 16.25
C LEU A 247 -17.97 5.50 14.86
N ILE A 248 -18.29 6.28 13.83
CA ILE A 248 -17.94 5.97 12.44
C ILE A 248 -16.47 6.35 12.18
N PRO A 249 -15.65 5.44 11.60
CA PRO A 249 -14.27 5.73 11.24
C PRO A 249 -14.15 7.00 10.38
N GLN A 250 -13.10 7.80 10.60
CA GLN A 250 -12.91 9.08 9.91
C GLN A 250 -12.97 8.94 8.38
N LYS A 251 -12.31 7.93 7.81
CA LYS A 251 -12.31 7.67 6.36
C LYS A 251 -13.69 7.30 5.81
N VAL A 252 -14.57 6.71 6.62
CA VAL A 252 -15.96 6.46 6.23
C VAL A 252 -16.79 7.75 6.33
N ARG A 253 -16.58 8.57 7.36
CA ARG A 253 -17.28 9.87 7.48
C ARG A 253 -16.98 10.81 6.33
N GLU A 254 -15.74 10.78 5.86
CA GLU A 254 -15.23 11.54 4.72
C GLU A 254 -15.99 11.31 3.40
N VAL A 255 -16.62 10.14 3.21
CA VAL A 255 -17.37 9.78 1.99
C VAL A 255 -18.90 9.88 2.14
N ILE A 256 -19.40 10.11 3.36
CA ILE A 256 -20.84 10.22 3.64
C ILE A 256 -21.55 11.30 2.80
N PRO A 257 -20.99 12.51 2.60
CA PRO A 257 -21.65 13.53 1.77
C PRO A 257 -21.89 13.08 0.33
N ASP A 258 -20.89 12.44 -0.29
CA ASP A 258 -21.01 11.89 -1.63
C ASP A 258 -22.00 10.73 -1.67
N LEU A 259 -22.00 9.86 -0.67
CA LEU A 259 -22.98 8.78 -0.58
C LEU A 259 -24.42 9.31 -0.48
N CYS A 260 -24.67 10.33 0.35
CA CYS A 260 -25.96 11.02 0.43
C CYS A 260 -26.40 11.53 -0.94
N LEU A 261 -25.49 12.13 -1.71
CA LEU A 261 -25.78 12.65 -3.04
C LEU A 261 -26.14 11.54 -4.04
N HIS A 262 -25.42 10.41 -4.03
CA HIS A 262 -25.70 9.28 -4.92
C HIS A 262 -27.04 8.61 -4.61
N LEU A 263 -27.32 8.39 -3.32
CA LEU A 263 -28.61 7.86 -2.88
C LEU A 263 -29.76 8.79 -3.26
N MET A 264 -29.64 10.08 -2.94
CA MET A 264 -30.70 11.05 -3.24
C MET A 264 -30.99 11.14 -4.74
N ARG A 265 -29.95 11.17 -5.59
CA ARG A 265 -30.10 11.11 -7.05
C ARG A 265 -30.84 9.85 -7.50
N CYS A 266 -30.37 8.69 -7.07
CA CYS A 266 -30.99 7.40 -7.42
C CYS A 266 -32.47 7.35 -7.04
N MET A 267 -32.82 7.82 -5.83
CA MET A 267 -34.21 7.86 -5.37
C MET A 267 -35.06 8.82 -6.21
N ILE A 268 -34.54 9.98 -6.57
CA ILE A 268 -35.25 10.97 -7.39
C ILE A 268 -35.47 10.46 -8.81
N ASP A 269 -34.44 9.90 -9.42
CA ASP A 269 -34.54 9.34 -10.77
C ASP A 269 -35.58 8.21 -10.79
N ALA A 270 -35.62 7.37 -9.76
CA ALA A 270 -36.63 6.34 -9.61
C ALA A 270 -38.05 6.89 -9.36
N ILE A 271 -38.19 8.02 -8.63
CA ILE A 271 -39.47 8.72 -8.47
C ILE A 271 -39.96 9.25 -9.83
N HIS A 272 -39.09 9.89 -10.61
CA HIS A 272 -39.45 10.44 -11.92
C HIS A 272 -39.75 9.36 -12.97
N ALA A 273 -39.06 8.22 -12.91
CA ALA A 273 -39.27 7.10 -13.84
C ALA A 273 -40.54 6.30 -13.55
N SER A 274 -41.06 6.35 -12.32
CA SER A 274 -42.22 5.57 -11.89
C SER A 274 -43.52 6.37 -12.00
N SER A 275 -44.54 5.81 -12.65
CA SER A 275 -45.90 6.40 -12.66
C SER A 275 -46.61 6.31 -11.31
N THR A 276 -46.13 5.45 -10.40
CA THR A 276 -46.66 5.30 -9.04
C THR A 276 -45.71 5.94 -8.02
N VAL A 277 -46.25 6.78 -7.14
CA VAL A 277 -45.47 7.43 -6.08
C VAL A 277 -44.94 6.37 -5.11
N ASN A 278 -43.65 6.08 -5.16
CA ASN A 278 -43.00 5.24 -4.17
C ASN A 278 -42.65 6.09 -2.93
N VAL A 279 -43.52 5.99 -1.92
CA VAL A 279 -43.42 6.75 -0.66
C VAL A 279 -42.07 6.51 0.05
N ARG A 280 -41.45 5.34 -0.12
CA ARG A 280 -40.16 5.02 0.53
C ARG A 280 -39.04 5.92 0.03
N TYR A 281 -38.98 6.16 -1.28
CA TYR A 281 -37.99 7.04 -1.88
C TYR A 281 -38.15 8.47 -1.39
N SER A 282 -39.38 8.99 -1.36
CA SER A 282 -39.67 10.33 -0.84
C SER A 282 -39.33 10.49 0.65
N LYS A 283 -39.53 9.44 1.46
CA LYS A 283 -39.12 9.44 2.87
C LYS A 283 -37.60 9.51 3.02
N GLN A 284 -36.86 8.71 2.24
CA GLN A 284 -35.39 8.71 2.29
C GLN A 284 -34.80 10.04 1.86
N VAL A 285 -35.32 10.64 0.79
CA VAL A 285 -34.88 11.98 0.34
C VAL A 285 -35.04 13.01 1.47
N LYS A 286 -36.19 13.03 2.17
CA LYS A 286 -36.41 13.92 3.33
C LYS A 286 -35.46 13.62 4.49
N ALA A 287 -35.21 12.34 4.76
CA ALA A 287 -34.29 11.91 5.81
C ALA A 287 -32.85 12.34 5.53
N ILE A 288 -32.38 12.21 4.29
CA ILE A 288 -31.06 12.67 3.84
C ILE A 288 -30.91 14.19 4.06
N MET A 289 -31.92 14.98 3.70
CA MET A 289 -31.88 16.43 3.90
C MET A 289 -31.82 16.82 5.38
N LEU A 290 -32.62 16.17 6.23
CA LEU A 290 -32.59 16.42 7.67
C LEU A 290 -31.26 15.97 8.27
N TYR A 291 -30.71 14.84 7.82
CA TYR A 291 -29.43 14.32 8.27
C TYR A 291 -28.28 15.26 7.92
N ALA A 292 -28.18 15.70 6.67
CA ALA A 292 -27.15 16.63 6.21
C ALA A 292 -27.20 17.99 6.96
N ALA A 293 -28.39 18.41 7.41
CA ALA A 293 -28.56 19.64 8.18
C ALA A 293 -28.27 19.50 9.69
N THR A 294 -28.27 18.29 10.24
CA THR A 294 -28.20 18.05 11.70
C THR A 294 -26.92 17.38 12.15
N VAL A 295 -26.24 16.64 11.26
CA VAL A 295 -24.99 15.97 11.60
C VAL A 295 -23.90 16.98 11.93
N ASN A 296 -23.13 16.70 12.98
CA ASN A 296 -22.02 17.56 13.40
C ASN A 296 -20.77 17.34 12.51
N TYR A 297 -20.96 17.57 11.21
CA TYR A 297 -19.96 17.45 10.15
C TYR A 297 -20.35 18.36 9.01
N GLU A 298 -19.45 19.27 8.62
CA GLU A 298 -19.75 20.23 7.57
C GLU A 298 -19.70 19.56 6.20
N PHE A 299 -20.86 19.47 5.56
CA PHE A 299 -20.94 18.99 4.18
C PHE A 299 -20.28 20.00 3.24
N PRO A 300 -19.50 19.55 2.23
CA PRO A 300 -18.93 20.46 1.25
C PRO A 300 -20.02 21.30 0.56
N GLN A 301 -19.79 22.59 0.41
CA GLN A 301 -20.80 23.54 -0.11
C GLN A 301 -21.42 23.11 -1.45
N HIS A 302 -20.60 22.53 -2.34
CA HIS A 302 -21.05 22.04 -3.63
C HIS A 302 -21.97 20.81 -3.52
N ILE A 303 -21.82 19.97 -2.49
CA ILE A 303 -22.72 18.84 -2.20
C ILE A 303 -24.03 19.38 -1.66
N THR A 304 -23.99 20.24 -0.63
CA THR A 304 -25.19 20.85 -0.04
C THR A 304 -26.04 21.57 -1.09
N SER A 305 -25.40 22.31 -2.00
CA SER A 305 -26.09 23.00 -3.10
C SER A 305 -26.79 22.02 -4.04
N LYS A 306 -26.14 20.91 -4.40
CA LYS A 306 -26.73 19.85 -5.23
C LYS A 306 -27.88 19.13 -4.54
N LEU A 307 -27.76 18.84 -3.24
CA LEU A 307 -28.84 18.22 -2.45
C LEU A 307 -30.08 19.13 -2.44
N LEU A 308 -29.91 20.44 -2.24
CA LEU A 308 -31.02 21.41 -2.29
C LEU A 308 -31.67 21.49 -3.68
N GLN A 309 -30.86 21.50 -4.75
CA GLN A 309 -31.36 21.49 -6.13
C GLN A 309 -32.18 20.23 -6.42
N LEU A 310 -31.69 19.07 -5.99
CA LEU A 310 -32.38 17.79 -6.11
C LEU A 310 -33.67 17.75 -5.28
N GLN A 311 -33.68 18.32 -4.08
CA GLN A 311 -34.90 18.42 -3.28
C GLN A 311 -35.97 19.25 -3.99
N ALA A 312 -35.56 20.35 -4.62
CA ALA A 312 -36.46 21.25 -5.31
C ALA A 312 -37.12 20.61 -6.55
N SER A 313 -36.44 19.67 -7.23
CA SER A 313 -37.00 19.02 -8.42
C SER A 313 -38.19 18.10 -8.15
N ILE A 314 -38.40 17.67 -6.89
CA ILE A 314 -39.57 16.86 -6.47
C ILE A 314 -40.71 17.74 -5.95
N ALA A 315 -40.43 19.01 -5.61
CA ALA A 315 -41.42 19.93 -5.05
C ALA A 315 -42.27 20.64 -6.13
N VAL A 316 -41.94 20.42 -7.42
CA VAL A 316 -42.64 20.90 -8.62
C VAL A 316 -43.41 19.74 -9.23
#